data_AF-A0A0M8TG78-F1
#
_entry.id   AF-A0A0M8TG78-F1
#
_cell.length_a   1.000
_cell.length_b   1.000
_cell.length_c   1.000
_cell.angle_alpha   90.00
_cell.angle_beta   90.00
_cell.angle_gamma   90.00
#
_symmetry.space_group_name_H-M   'P 1'
#
loop_
_entity.id
_entity.type
_entity.pdbx_description
1 polymer ?
#
loop_
_entity_poly.entity_id
_entity_poly.type
_entity_poly.pdbx_seq_one_letter_code
_entity_poly.pdbx_strand_id
1 'polypeptide(L)' 'MLRGTPPSTLAAGIDRDRDAVTAGLTLPWNSGVVEGHLNRIKMLKHQMFGRAVFDLLRKRVLLYSQDIAF' A
#
# COMPACT_ATOMS: atom_id res chain seq x y z
N MET A 1 11.01 4.52 -23.09
CA MET A 1 10.35 5.81 -22.77
C MET A 1 9.95 5.79 -21.30
N LEU A 2 10.72 6.43 -20.42
CA LEU A 2 10.36 6.60 -19.00
C LEU A 2 10.14 8.09 -18.75
N ARG A 3 8.89 8.55 -18.79
CA ARG A 3 8.55 9.89 -18.29
C ARG A 3 8.46 9.80 -16.77
N GLY A 4 9.54 10.15 -16.08
CA GLY A 4 9.46 10.50 -14.66
C GLY A 4 8.57 11.74 -14.51
N THR A 5 7.62 11.71 -13.58
CA THR A 5 6.85 12.90 -13.22
C THR A 5 7.80 13.96 -12.67
N PRO A 6 7.71 15.23 -13.13
CA PRO A 6 8.60 16.27 -12.66
C PRO A 6 8.40 16.49 -11.15
N PRO A 7 9.45 16.79 -10.38
CA PRO A 7 9.36 16.98 -8.93
C PRO A 7 8.38 18.08 -8.50
N SER A 8 7.97 18.96 -9.42
CA SER A 8 6.90 19.92 -9.21
C SER A 8 5.55 19.27 -8.85
N THR A 9 5.24 18.08 -9.35
CA THR A 9 3.99 17.38 -9.01
C THR A 9 4.00 16.82 -7.60
N LEU A 10 5.17 16.44 -7.08
CA LEU A 10 5.34 16.01 -5.69
C LEU A 10 5.16 17.22 -4.76
N ALA A 11 5.83 18.33 -5.04
CA ALA A 11 5.70 19.55 -4.26
C ALA A 11 4.23 20.04 -4.21
N ALA A 12 3.53 20.04 -5.35
CA ALA A 12 2.12 20.39 -5.42
C ALA A 12 1.17 19.37 -4.75
N GLY A 13 1.61 18.11 -4.58
CA GLY A 13 0.88 17.10 -3.81
C GLY A 13 1.03 17.32 -2.31
N ILE A 14 2.26 17.54 -1.85
CA ILE A 14 2.57 17.83 -0.45
C ILE A 14 1.86 19.11 0.02
N ASP A 15 1.84 20.15 -0.82
CA ASP A 15 1.15 21.41 -0.49
C ASP A 15 -0.37 21.24 -0.39
N ARG A 16 -0.98 20.41 -1.26
CA ARG A 16 -2.40 20.04 -1.17
C ARG A 16 -2.73 19.23 0.08
N ASP A 17 -1.85 18.32 0.48
CA ASP A 17 -2.06 17.40 1.60
C ASP A 17 -1.36 17.88 2.90
N ARG A 18 -1.08 19.18 3.01
CA ARG A 18 -0.27 19.78 4.09
C ARG A 18 -0.78 19.44 5.49
N ASP A 19 -2.09 19.43 5.70
CA ASP A 19 -2.70 19.09 6.99
C ASP A 19 -2.47 17.61 7.34
N ALA A 20 -2.61 16.71 6.37
CA ALA A 20 -2.37 15.29 6.55
C ALA A 20 -0.88 15.00 6.82
N VAL A 21 0.03 15.68 6.12
CA VAL A 21 1.48 15.58 6.35
C VAL A 21 1.84 16.09 7.75
N THR A 22 1.29 17.23 8.15
CA THR A 22 1.51 17.80 9.49
C THR A 22 0.99 16.87 10.58
N ALA A 23 -0.22 16.33 10.41
CA ALA A 23 -0.82 15.38 11.33
C ALA A 23 0.00 14.08 11.41
N GLY A 24 0.47 13.54 10.28
CA GLY A 24 1.30 12.34 10.24
C GLY A 24 2.67 12.49 10.90
N LEU A 25 3.19 13.71 11.00
CA LEU A 25 4.45 14.01 11.70
C LEU A 25 4.26 14.39 13.18
N THR A 26 3.06 14.84 13.57
CA THR A 26 2.78 15.35 14.93
C THR A 26 2.08 14.32 15.80
N LEU A 27 1.23 13.47 15.22
CA LEU A 27 0.45 12.48 15.94
C LEU A 27 1.22 11.15 16.04
N PRO A 28 1.07 10.40 17.14
CA PRO A 28 1.68 9.07 17.28
C PRO A 28 1.01 8.01 16.40
N TRP A 29 -0.15 8.33 15.81
CA TRP A 29 -0.95 7.42 15.01
C TRP A 29 -0.42 7.36 13.58
N ASN A 30 -0.07 6.16 13.12
CA ASN A 30 0.36 5.91 11.75
C ASN A 30 -0.46 4.78 11.12
N SER A 31 -0.62 4.82 9.81
CA SER A 31 -1.28 3.76 9.03
C SER A 31 -0.30 2.71 8.51
N GLY A 32 0.98 2.75 8.92
CA GLY A 32 2.06 1.98 8.30
C GLY A 32 1.85 0.47 8.32
N VAL A 33 1.33 -0.07 9.45
CA VAL A 33 1.01 -1.50 9.56
C VAL A 33 -0.13 -1.89 8.61
N VAL A 34 -1.18 -1.06 8.55
CA VAL A 34 -2.34 -1.29 7.67
C VAL A 34 -1.94 -1.19 6.20
N GLU A 35 -1.12 -0.19 5.85
CA GLU A 35 -0.59 0.00 4.51
C GLU A 35 0.31 -1.16 4.08
N GLY A 36 1.13 -1.69 4.99
CA GLY A 36 1.93 -2.89 4.76
C GLY A 36 1.06 -4.11 4.41
N HIS A 37 -0.03 -4.34 5.17
CA HIS A 37 -0.99 -5.41 4.87
C HIS A 37 -1.68 -5.19 3.51
N LEU A 38 -2.08 -3.96 3.19
CA LEU A 38 -2.69 -3.64 1.90
C LEU A 38 -1.71 -3.85 0.73
N ASN A 39 -0.44 -3.47 0.92
CA ASN A 39 0.60 -3.69 -0.08
C ASN A 39 0.83 -5.18 -0.34
N ARG A 40 0.86 -6.00 0.73
CA ARG A 40 0.97 -7.48 0.64
C ARG A 40 -0.19 -8.08 -0.17
N ILE A 41 -1.42 -7.65 0.09
CA ILE A 41 -2.60 -8.12 -0.65
C ILE A 41 -2.55 -7.67 -2.13
N LYS A 42 -2.16 -6.42 -2.40
CA LYS A 42 -1.99 -5.91 -3.76
C LYS A 42 -0.91 -6.69 -4.52
N MET A 43 0.21 -7.01 -3.87
CA MET A 43 1.27 -7.84 -4.43
C MET A 43 0.76 -9.24 -4.76
N LEU A 44 0.06 -9.91 -3.84
CA LEU A 44 -0.53 -11.23 -4.08
C LEU A 44 -1.49 -11.21 -5.27
N LYS A 45 -2.35 -10.18 -5.36
CA LYS A 45 -3.26 -10.00 -6.50
C LYS A 45 -2.49 -9.75 -7.80
N HIS A 46 -1.39 -8.99 -7.76
CA HIS A 46 -0.56 -8.69 -8.93
C HIS A 46 0.22 -9.91 -9.44
N GLN A 47 0.79 -10.72 -8.54
CA GLN A 47 1.44 -12.00 -8.89
C GLN A 47 0.51 -12.97 -9.62
N MET A 48 -0.80 -12.82 -9.41
CA MET A 48 -1.82 -13.65 -10.05
C MET A 48 -2.29 -13.08 -11.41
N PHE A 49 -1.69 -11.99 -11.90
CA PHE A 49 -2.01 -11.37 -13.20
C PHE A 49 -3.53 -11.20 -13.46
N GLY A 50 -4.28 -10.82 -12.41
CA GLY A 50 -5.73 -10.63 -12.51
C GLY A 50 -6.58 -11.91 -12.50
N ARG A 51 -5.98 -13.09 -12.33
CA ARG A 51 -6.66 -14.40 -12.26
C ARG A 51 -7.21 -14.74 -10.86
N ALA A 52 -7.04 -13.83 -9.90
CA ALA A 52 -7.52 -14.00 -8.54
C ALA A 52 -8.98 -13.55 -8.41
N VAL A 53 -9.92 -14.49 -8.53
CA VAL A 53 -11.29 -14.30 -8.01
C VAL A 53 -11.22 -14.23 -6.47
N PHE A 54 -12.15 -13.54 -5.82
CA PHE A 54 -12.12 -13.26 -4.37
C PHE A 54 -11.78 -14.48 -3.51
N ASP A 55 -12.34 -15.65 -3.83
CA ASP A 55 -12.09 -16.90 -3.11
C ASP A 55 -10.62 -17.38 -3.21
N LEU A 56 -9.98 -17.17 -4.37
CA LEU A 56 -8.56 -17.52 -4.57
C LEU A 56 -7.65 -16.54 -3.84
N LEU A 57 -7.98 -15.25 -3.85
CA LEU A 57 -7.23 -14.25 -3.10
C LEU A 57 -7.33 -14.50 -1.59
N ARG A 58 -8.53 -14.83 -1.09
CA ARG A 58 -8.78 -15.14 0.32
C ARG A 58 -7.96 -16.35 0.79
N LYS A 59 -7.95 -17.44 0.02
CA LYS A 59 -7.13 -18.63 0.32
C LYS A 59 -5.64 -18.28 0.40
N ARG A 60 -5.14 -17.46 -0.52
CA ARG A 60 -3.72 -17.09 -0.57
C ARG A 60 -3.31 -16.12 0.54
N VAL A 61 -4.19 -15.19 0.91
CA VAL A 61 -3.98 -14.32 2.08
C VAL A 61 -3.93 -15.13 3.36
N LEU A 62 -4.81 -16.13 3.53
CA LEU A 62 -4.81 -17.01 4.70
C LEU A 62 -3.52 -17.84 4.79
N LEU A 63 -3.11 -18.48 3.69
CA LEU A 63 -1.86 -19.23 3.62
C LEU A 63 -0.65 -18.33 3.95
N TYR A 64 -0.57 -17.16 3.33
CA TYR A 64 0.53 -16.25 3.54
C TYR A 64 0.51 -15.58 4.92
N SER A 65 -0.62 -15.57 5.63
CA SER A 65 -0.70 -15.12 7.03
C SER A 65 -0.27 -16.21 8.01
N GLN A 66 -0.45 -17.49 7.64
CA GLN A 66 0.04 -18.63 8.43
C GLN A 66 1.57 -18.76 8.39
N ASP A 67 2.21 -18.39 7.27
CA ASP A 67 3.67 -18.40 7.12
C ASP A 67 4.41 -17.35 8.00
N ILE A 68 3.73 -16.35 8.56
CA ILE A 68 4.34 -15.32 9.43
C ILE A 68 4.31 -15.76 10.92
N ALA A 69 3.59 -16.83 11.25
CA ALA A 69 3.42 -17.28 12.63
C ALA A 69 4.56 -18.19 13.14
N PHE A 70 5.76 -18.12 12.55
CA PHE A 70 6.96 -18.86 12.97
C PHE A 70 8.19 -17.93 13.05
#